data_AF-A0A7W8HIJ2-F1
#
_entry.id   AF-A0A7W8HIJ2-F1
#
_cell.length_a   1.000
_cell.length_b   1.000
_cell.length_c   1.000
_cell.angle_alpha   90.00
_cell.angle_beta   90.00
_cell.angle_gamma   90.00
#
_symmetry.space_group_name_H-M   'P 1'
#
loop_
_entity.id
_entity.type
_entity.pdbx_description
1 polymer ?
#
loop_
_entity_poly.entity_id
_entity_poly.type
_entity_poly.pdbx_seq_one_letter_code
_entity_poly.pdbx_strand_id
1 'polypeptide(L)'
;MGRQRVDASLAALARRRADVSSAHFGLAFMMTEADGVVASVPHGKGRLGMSVPKRQLKLAVDRNALKRVAREAWRLAPWDELPRPQVVMVKLRRSEPQWKTTGRAALKKAWRAELDELISRLRRRVQSQTQSQANMQADAAAQAGAAAGGDTAPMNPQAGERRDA
;
A
#
# COMPACT_ATOMS: atom_id res chain seq x y z
N MET A 1 10.52 12.18 29.80
CA MET A 1 10.16 10.88 29.17
C MET A 1 9.06 11.13 28.14
N GLY A 2 9.42 11.37 26.87
CA GLY A 2 8.43 11.67 25.82
C GLY A 2 7.57 10.43 25.53
N ARG A 3 6.25 10.55 25.69
CA ARG A 3 5.30 9.51 25.25
C ARG A 3 5.51 9.28 23.75
N GLN A 4 5.93 8.07 23.38
CA GLN A 4 6.04 7.65 21.99
C GLN A 4 4.68 7.89 21.33
N ARG A 5 4.57 8.87 20.43
CA ARG A 5 3.34 9.10 19.66
C ARG A 5 3.03 7.81 18.91
N VAL A 6 1.87 7.21 19.21
CA VAL A 6 1.38 6.06 18.47
C VAL A 6 1.06 6.57 17.07
N ASP A 7 1.71 5.99 16.06
CA ASP A 7 1.49 6.31 14.66
C ASP A 7 0.01 6.05 14.31
N ALA A 8 -0.73 7.12 13.98
CA ALA A 8 -2.16 7.09 13.72
C ALA A 8 -2.50 6.20 12.51
N SER A 9 -1.67 6.21 11.48
CA SER A 9 -1.80 5.37 10.29
C SER A 9 -1.67 3.89 10.64
N LEU A 10 -0.69 3.54 11.49
CA LEU A 10 -0.55 2.16 12.00
C LEU A 10 -1.72 1.76 12.89
N ALA A 11 -2.24 2.65 13.73
CA ALA A 11 -3.41 2.37 14.57
C ALA A 11 -4.70 2.20 13.74
N ALA A 12 -4.87 2.99 12.68
CA ALA A 12 -5.96 2.84 11.72
C ALA A 12 -5.86 1.48 11.00
N LEU A 13 -4.67 1.13 10.50
CA LEU A 13 -4.43 -0.17 9.88
C LEU A 13 -4.62 -1.33 10.87
N ALA A 14 -4.30 -1.17 12.15
CA ALA A 14 -4.51 -2.20 13.16
C ALA A 14 -6.01 -2.58 13.29
N ARG A 15 -6.92 -1.61 13.12
CA ARG A 15 -8.37 -1.81 13.20
C ARG A 15 -9.00 -2.26 11.87
N ARG A 16 -8.40 -1.90 10.73
CA ARG A 16 -8.88 -2.28 9.39
C ARG A 16 -8.80 -3.79 9.15
N ARG A 17 -9.69 -4.36 8.33
CA ARG A 17 -9.54 -5.75 7.85
C ARG A 17 -8.28 -5.88 6.98
N ALA A 18 -7.75 -7.10 6.87
CA ALA A 18 -6.63 -7.36 5.99
C ALA A 18 -7.07 -7.22 4.53
N ASP A 19 -6.31 -6.48 3.73
CA ASP A 19 -6.53 -6.35 2.28
C ASP A 19 -6.11 -7.63 1.55
N VAL A 20 -5.08 -8.31 2.07
CA VAL A 20 -4.62 -9.62 1.59
C VAL A 20 -4.45 -10.54 2.78
N SER A 21 -4.88 -11.80 2.65
CA SER A 21 -4.71 -12.81 3.70
C SER A 21 -4.23 -14.15 3.18
N SER A 22 -3.55 -14.87 4.06
CA SER A 22 -3.20 -16.28 3.96
C SER A 22 -3.88 -17.06 5.09
N ALA A 23 -3.49 -18.32 5.29
CA ALA A 23 -4.04 -19.18 6.34
C ALA A 23 -3.81 -18.60 7.76
N HIS A 24 -2.63 -18.03 8.01
CA HIS A 24 -2.23 -17.56 9.34
C HIS A 24 -2.05 -16.04 9.41
N PHE A 25 -1.70 -15.40 8.30
CA PHE A 25 -1.33 -13.99 8.28
C PHE A 25 -2.33 -13.14 7.48
N GLY A 26 -2.37 -11.85 7.80
CA GLY A 26 -3.04 -10.84 7.01
C GLY A 26 -2.16 -9.61 6.86
N LEU A 27 -2.24 -8.96 5.71
CA LEU A 27 -1.62 -7.67 5.41
C LEU A 27 -2.70 -6.63 5.17
N ALA A 28 -2.57 -5.49 5.83
CA ALA A 28 -3.33 -4.28 5.52
C ALA A 28 -2.33 -3.17 5.15
N PHE A 29 -2.67 -2.34 4.16
CA PHE A 29 -1.75 -1.30 3.68
C PHE A 29 -2.46 0.01 3.31
N MET A 30 -1.67 1.08 3.28
CA MET A 30 -2.06 2.39 2.76
C MET A 30 -1.01 2.86 1.75
N MET A 31 -1.48 3.32 0.59
CA MET A 31 -0.63 3.88 -0.47
C MET A 31 -0.20 5.32 -0.16
N THR A 32 -1.07 6.09 0.49
CA THR A 32 -0.84 7.49 0.87
C THR A 32 -1.14 7.64 2.36
N GLU A 33 -0.30 8.39 3.08
CA GLU A 33 -0.63 8.81 4.44
C GLU A 33 -1.74 9.86 4.39
N ALA A 34 -2.79 9.65 5.19
CA ALA A 34 -3.98 10.51 5.18
C ALA A 34 -3.77 11.90 5.81
N ASP A 35 -2.55 12.26 6.24
CA ASP A 35 -2.24 13.54 6.86
C ASP A 35 -1.09 14.21 6.11
N GLY A 36 -1.41 15.29 5.39
CA GLY A 36 -0.58 16.00 4.40
C GLY A 36 0.71 16.66 4.89
N VAL A 37 1.52 16.00 5.71
CA VAL A 37 2.93 16.37 5.92
C VAL A 37 3.78 15.40 5.11
N VAL A 38 3.92 15.69 3.82
CA VAL A 38 4.98 15.10 3.01
C VAL A 38 6.29 15.73 3.49
N ALA A 39 6.80 15.28 4.64
CA ALA A 39 8.24 15.35 4.83
C ALA A 39 8.79 14.50 3.70
N SER A 40 9.31 15.18 2.67
CA SER A 40 10.01 14.58 1.54
C SER A 40 11.09 13.66 2.09
N VAL A 41 10.73 12.40 2.33
CA VAL A 41 11.70 11.34 2.53
C VAL A 41 11.90 10.78 1.13
N PRO A 42 13.00 11.16 0.45
CA PRO A 42 13.29 10.64 -0.88
C PRO A 42 13.29 9.11 -0.75
N HIS A 43 12.41 8.44 -1.50
CA HIS A 43 12.33 6.97 -1.55
C HIS A 43 12.10 6.30 -0.18
N GLY A 44 11.38 6.99 0.72
CA GLY A 44 11.18 6.57 2.12
C GLY A 44 10.79 5.10 2.27
N LYS A 45 11.60 4.35 3.02
CA LYS A 45 11.38 2.94 3.36
C LYS A 45 10.00 2.80 4.02
N GLY A 46 9.01 2.32 3.27
CA GLY A 46 7.65 2.12 3.77
C GLY A 46 7.62 1.47 5.15
N ARG A 47 6.83 2.05 6.06
CA ARG A 47 6.80 1.67 7.47
C ARG A 47 6.07 0.35 7.66
N LEU A 48 6.70 -0.57 8.39
CA LEU A 48 6.14 -1.89 8.69
C LEU A 48 5.76 -2.01 10.17
N GLY A 49 4.47 -2.08 10.43
CA GLY A 49 3.90 -2.51 11.71
C GLY A 49 3.64 -4.02 11.74
N MET A 50 3.65 -4.58 12.95
CA MET A 50 3.34 -5.98 13.19
C MET A 50 2.44 -6.14 14.42
N SER A 51 1.33 -6.84 14.27
CA SER A 51 0.43 -7.24 15.35
C SER A 51 0.54 -8.74 15.58
N VAL A 52 1.18 -9.12 16.70
CA VAL A 52 1.38 -10.53 17.10
C VAL A 52 0.77 -10.74 18.50
N PRO A 53 -0.49 -11.20 18.58
CA PRO A 53 -1.17 -11.45 19.84
C PRO A 53 -0.47 -12.48 20.73
N LYS A 54 -0.34 -12.19 22.03
CA LYS A 54 0.24 -13.12 23.03
C LYS A 54 -0.50 -14.45 23.14
N ARG A 55 -1.81 -14.46 22.82
CA ARG A 55 -2.66 -15.67 22.83
C ARG A 55 -2.31 -16.69 21.76
N GLN A 56 -1.78 -16.24 20.61
CA GLN A 56 -1.40 -17.10 19.48
C GLN A 56 0.03 -17.60 19.58
N LEU A 57 0.94 -16.76 20.10
CA LEU A 57 2.33 -17.12 20.37
C LEU A 57 2.68 -16.75 21.82
N LYS A 58 2.68 -17.74 22.71
CA LYS A 58 2.91 -17.54 24.16
C LYS A 58 4.33 -17.10 24.48
N LEU A 59 5.33 -17.71 23.82
CA LEU A 59 6.74 -17.42 24.09
C LEU A 59 7.18 -16.11 23.42
N ALA A 60 7.83 -15.24 24.20
CA ALA A 60 8.36 -13.98 23.70
C ALA A 60 9.41 -14.19 22.60
N VAL A 61 10.22 -15.25 22.73
CA VAL A 61 11.25 -15.59 21.76
C VAL A 61 10.63 -15.92 20.39
N ASP A 62 9.51 -16.63 20.36
CA ASP A 62 8.83 -16.96 19.09
C ASP A 62 8.18 -15.74 18.46
N ARG A 63 7.55 -14.88 19.27
CA ARG A 63 7.06 -13.58 18.78
C ARG A 63 8.19 -12.72 18.19
N ASN A 64 9.35 -12.69 18.85
CA ASN A 64 10.51 -11.94 18.37
C ASN A 64 11.11 -12.56 17.11
N ALA A 65 11.15 -13.88 17.02
CA ALA A 65 11.58 -14.59 15.82
C ALA A 65 10.65 -14.29 14.64
N LEU A 66 9.33 -14.39 14.82
CA LEU A 66 8.35 -14.03 13.79
C LEU A 66 8.51 -12.58 13.34
N LYS A 67 8.64 -11.63 14.29
CA LYS A 67 8.87 -10.21 13.96
C LYS A 67 10.18 -9.97 13.21
N ARG A 68 11.22 -10.79 13.44
CA ARG A 68 12.47 -10.71 12.68
C ARG A 68 12.27 -11.26 11.27
N VAL A 69 11.65 -12.43 11.14
CA VAL A 69 11.34 -13.05 9.82
C VAL A 69 10.49 -12.12 8.96
N ALA A 70 9.44 -11.53 9.50
CA ALA A 70 8.58 -10.61 8.77
C ALA A 70 9.31 -9.34 8.30
N ARG A 71 10.20 -8.77 9.13
CA ARG A 71 11.02 -7.62 8.73
C ARG A 71 12.00 -7.98 7.62
N GLU A 72 12.64 -9.13 7.71
CA GLU A 72 13.57 -9.59 6.67
C GLU A 72 12.86 -9.87 5.35
N ALA A 73 11.71 -10.55 5.37
CA ALA A 73 10.88 -10.79 4.20
C ALA A 73 10.47 -9.47 3.53
N TRP A 74 10.01 -8.48 4.31
CA TRP A 74 9.66 -7.16 3.79
C TRP A 74 10.85 -6.37 3.23
N ARG A 75 12.02 -6.49 3.87
CA ARG A 75 13.25 -5.79 3.46
C ARG A 75 13.81 -6.34 2.14
N LEU A 76 13.72 -7.66 1.94
CA LEU A 76 14.24 -8.36 0.76
C LEU A 76 13.22 -8.43 -0.39
N ALA A 77 11.97 -8.05 -0.16
CA ALA A 77 10.98 -8.00 -1.20
C ALA A 77 11.35 -6.95 -2.26
N PRO A 78 11.27 -7.28 -3.56
CA PRO A 78 11.66 -6.36 -4.63
C PRO A 78 10.58 -5.28 -4.83
N TRP A 79 10.86 -4.08 -4.36
CA TRP A 79 9.99 -2.90 -4.48
C TRP A 79 10.51 -1.89 -5.51
N ASP A 80 11.63 -2.15 -6.16
CA ASP A 80 12.36 -1.14 -6.94
C ASP A 80 11.56 -0.61 -8.14
N GLU A 81 10.69 -1.45 -8.73
CA GLU A 81 9.85 -1.10 -9.88
C GLU A 81 8.41 -0.74 -9.50
N LEU A 82 8.05 -0.80 -8.22
CA LEU A 82 6.67 -0.62 -7.76
C LEU A 82 6.54 0.47 -6.72
N PRO A 83 5.44 1.25 -6.74
CA PRO A 83 5.17 2.18 -5.66
C PRO A 83 5.05 1.41 -4.35
N ARG A 84 6.01 1.62 -3.45
CA ARG A 84 6.04 0.94 -2.16
C ARG A 84 4.95 1.53 -1.26
N PRO A 85 4.10 0.71 -0.63
CA PRO A 85 3.12 1.21 0.31
C PRO A 85 3.79 1.97 1.46
N GLN A 86 3.25 3.13 1.81
CA GLN A 86 3.84 3.99 2.85
C GLN A 86 3.70 3.40 4.25
N VAL A 87 2.57 2.76 4.53
CA VAL A 87 2.32 2.12 5.82
C VAL A 87 1.71 0.73 5.61
N VAL A 88 2.31 -0.28 6.24
CA VAL A 88 1.91 -1.68 6.13
C VAL A 88 1.79 -2.30 7.51
N MET A 89 0.76 -3.11 7.73
CA MET A 89 0.52 -3.83 8.97
C MET A 89 0.40 -5.34 8.70
N VAL A 90 1.36 -6.12 9.20
CA VAL A 90 1.28 -7.58 9.25
C VAL A 90 0.52 -8.00 10.50
N LYS A 91 -0.46 -8.88 10.36
CA LYS A 91 -1.29 -9.38 11.46
C LYS A 91 -1.24 -10.89 11.52
N LEU A 92 -0.90 -11.43 12.70
CA LEU A 92 -1.12 -12.84 12.96
C LEU A 92 -2.60 -13.05 13.32
N ARG A 93 -3.31 -13.82 12.49
CA ARG A 93 -4.75 -14.07 12.60
C ARG A 93 -5.04 -15.44 13.22
N ARG A 94 -4.24 -16.43 12.87
CA ARG A 94 -4.40 -17.81 13.33
C ARG A 94 -3.04 -18.39 13.70
N SER A 95 -3.03 -19.26 14.70
CA SER A 95 -1.89 -20.10 15.06
C SER A 95 -2.36 -21.54 15.05
N GLU A 96 -1.51 -22.46 14.60
CA GLU A 96 -1.86 -23.87 14.61
C GLU A 96 -1.29 -24.62 15.82
N PRO A 97 -2.00 -25.64 16.34
CA PRO A 97 -1.49 -26.45 17.44
C PRO A 97 -0.13 -27.09 17.13
N GLN A 98 0.07 -27.51 15.88
CA GLN A 98 1.29 -28.15 15.39
C GLN A 98 2.54 -27.26 15.48
N TRP A 99 2.39 -25.93 15.61
CA TRP A 99 3.54 -25.03 15.78
C TRP A 99 4.27 -25.25 17.12
N LYS A 100 3.59 -25.84 18.12
CA LYS A 100 4.19 -26.15 19.43
C LYS A 100 5.13 -27.35 19.37
N THR A 101 4.86 -28.30 18.48
CA THR A 101 5.62 -29.55 18.32
C THR A 101 6.63 -29.44 17.17
N THR A 102 6.41 -28.52 16.23
CA THR A 102 7.31 -28.27 15.11
C THR A 102 8.62 -27.65 15.59
N GLY A 103 9.75 -28.18 15.11
CA GLY A 103 11.06 -27.60 15.38
C GLY A 103 11.17 -26.13 14.92
N ARG A 104 11.85 -25.30 15.72
CA ARG A 104 11.89 -23.83 15.50
C ARG A 104 12.45 -23.43 14.13
N ALA A 105 13.38 -24.21 13.57
CA ALA A 105 13.93 -23.97 12.24
C ALA A 105 12.87 -24.16 11.15
N ALA A 106 12.12 -25.27 11.21
CA ALA A 106 11.02 -25.55 10.30
C ALA A 106 9.91 -24.49 10.43
N LEU A 107 9.57 -24.09 11.66
CA LEU A 107 8.56 -23.06 11.90
C LEU A 107 8.95 -21.70 11.32
N LYS A 108 10.21 -21.26 11.49
CA LYS A 108 10.72 -20.04 10.85
C LYS A 108 10.66 -20.11 9.32
N LYS A 109 10.98 -21.28 8.73
CA LYS A 109 10.90 -21.49 7.28
C LYS A 109 9.46 -21.42 6.79
N ALA A 110 8.52 -22.03 7.50
CA ALA A 110 7.10 -21.98 7.18
C ALA A 110 6.55 -20.55 7.24
N TRP A 111 6.84 -19.80 8.32
CA TRP A 111 6.45 -18.40 8.43
C TRP A 111 7.02 -17.55 7.30
N ARG A 112 8.30 -17.76 6.95
CA ARG A 112 8.94 -17.02 5.87
C ARG A 112 8.24 -17.28 4.54
N ALA A 113 8.03 -18.55 4.17
CA ALA A 113 7.38 -18.92 2.92
C ALA A 113 5.98 -18.29 2.80
N GLU A 114 5.20 -18.36 3.87
CA GLU A 114 3.85 -17.78 3.88
C GLU A 114 3.86 -16.25 3.81
N LEU A 115 4.81 -15.58 4.48
CA LEU A 115 4.97 -14.13 4.41
C LEU A 115 5.45 -13.66 3.04
N ASP A 116 6.39 -14.38 2.41
CA ASP A 116 6.89 -14.08 1.06
C ASP A 116 5.76 -14.21 0.03
N GLU A 117 4.89 -15.23 0.17
CA GLU A 117 3.70 -15.40 -0.65
C GLU A 117 2.72 -14.23 -0.46
N LEU A 118 2.45 -13.87 0.79
CA LEU A 118 1.51 -12.80 1.15
C LEU A 118 2.01 -11.44 0.62
N ILE A 119 3.31 -11.17 0.71
CA ILE A 119 3.95 -9.98 0.13
C ILE A 119 3.84 -9.99 -1.40
N SER A 120 4.05 -11.14 -2.03
CA SER A 120 3.91 -11.28 -3.49
C SER A 120 2.47 -11.00 -3.95
N ARG A 121 1.47 -11.49 -3.20
CA ARG A 121 0.05 -11.16 -3.44
C ARG A 121 -0.23 -9.67 -3.26
N LEU A 122 0.36 -9.03 -2.24
CA LEU A 122 0.25 -7.59 -2.03
C LEU A 122 0.85 -6.79 -3.20
N ARG A 123 2.03 -7.16 -3.69
CA ARG A 123 2.67 -6.50 -4.84
C ARG A 123 1.78 -6.52 -6.07
N ARG A 124 1.18 -7.67 -6.39
CA ARG A 124 0.20 -7.79 -7.49
C ARG A 124 -1.01 -6.88 -7.28
N ARG A 125 -1.52 -6.80 -6.05
CA ARG A 125 -2.65 -5.92 -5.73
C ARG A 125 -2.32 -4.45 -5.93
N VAL A 126 -1.13 -4.02 -5.52
CA VAL A 126 -0.64 -2.64 -5.69
C VAL A 126 -0.44 -2.31 -7.16
N GLN A 127 0.12 -3.24 -7.95
CA GLN A 127 0.24 -3.10 -9.41
C GLN A 127 -1.11 -2.83 -10.06
N SER A 128 -2.13 -3.67 -9.77
CA SER A 128 -3.46 -3.50 -10.34
C SER A 128 -4.11 -2.17 -9.93
N GLN A 129 -3.95 -1.74 -8.68
CA GLN A 129 -4.50 -0.45 -8.22
C GLN A 129 -3.85 0.74 -8.93
N THR A 130 -2.54 0.68 -9.14
CA THR A 130 -1.78 1.74 -9.83
C THR A 130 -2.23 1.85 -11.30
N GLN A 131 -2.41 0.71 -11.98
CA GLN A 131 -2.91 0.68 -13.36
C GLN A 131 -4.34 1.22 -13.46
N SER A 132 -5.24 0.85 -12.55
CA SER A 132 -6.61 1.39 -12.54
C SER A 132 -6.65 2.90 -12.30
N GLN A 133 -5.81 3.43 -11.42
CA GLN A 133 -5.71 4.88 -11.19
C GLN A 133 -5.18 5.63 -12.42
N ALA A 134 -4.14 5.08 -13.08
CA ALA A 134 -3.59 5.67 -14.30
C ALA A 134 -4.63 5.73 -15.43
N ASN A 135 -5.40 4.66 -15.63
CA ASN A 135 -6.47 4.63 -16.63
C ASN A 135 -7.57 5.67 -16.32
N MET A 136 -8.04 5.73 -15.06
CA MET A 136 -9.05 6.72 -14.65
C MET A 136 -8.57 8.17 -14.84
N GLN A 137 -7.28 8.44 -14.59
CA GLN A 137 -6.72 9.77 -14.76
C GLN A 137 -6.53 10.15 -16.23
N ALA A 138 -6.20 9.18 -17.10
CA ALA A 138 -6.15 9.38 -18.54
C ALA A 138 -7.54 9.68 -19.13
N ASP A 139 -8.57 8.95 -18.70
CA ASP A 139 -9.96 9.19 -19.10
C ASP A 139 -10.46 10.57 -18.64
N ALA A 140 -10.14 10.95 -17.40
CA ALA A 140 -10.51 12.27 -16.86
C ALA A 140 -9.79 13.42 -17.60
N ALA A 141 -8.51 13.25 -17.95
CA ALA A 141 -7.76 14.23 -18.73
C ALA A 141 -8.32 14.39 -20.16
N ALA A 142 -8.73 13.29 -20.80
CA ALA A 142 -9.37 13.31 -22.11
C ALA A 142 -10.72 14.06 -22.09
N GLN A 143 -11.52 13.86 -21.04
CA GLN A 143 -12.80 14.58 -20.87
C GLN A 143 -12.62 16.08 -20.56
N ALA A 144 -11.59 16.44 -19.79
CA ALA A 144 -11.27 17.84 -19.50
C ALA A 144 -10.75 18.60 -20.74
N GLY A 145 -10.00 17.93 -21.62
CA GLY A 145 -9.53 18.50 -22.89
C GLY A 145 -10.66 18.78 -23.90
N ALA A 146 -11.71 17.96 -23.90
CA ALA A 146 -12.87 18.15 -24.77
C ALA A 146 -13.75 19.36 -24.37
N ALA A 147 -13.79 19.70 -23.07
CA ALA A 147 -14.57 20.83 -22.56
C ALA A 147 -13.92 22.21 -22.80
N ALA A 148 -12.62 22.26 -23.08
CA ALA A 148 -11.89 23.52 -23.32
C ALA A 148 -11.85 23.98 -24.80
N GLY A 149 -12.38 23.16 -25.72
CA GLY A 149 -12.30 23.40 -27.18
C GLY A 149 -13.54 24.03 -27.83
N GLY A 150 -14.51 24.52 -27.05
CA GLY A 150 -15.81 24.95 -27.56
C GLY A 150 -16.27 26.32 -27.11
N ASP A 151 -15.52 27.39 -27.42
CA ASP A 151 -16.11 28.69 -27.80
C ASP A 151 -15.04 29.66 -28.33
N THR A 152 -14.87 29.73 -29.64
CA THR A 152 -14.29 30.91 -30.30
C THR A 152 -14.83 30.96 -31.71
N ALA A 153 -16.05 31.45 -31.84
CA ALA A 153 -16.64 31.82 -33.12
C ALA A 153 -15.74 32.85 -33.84
N PRO A 154 -15.33 32.62 -35.10
CA PRO A 154 -14.71 33.69 -35.88
C PRO A 154 -15.78 34.69 -36.29
N MET A 155 -15.78 35.83 -35.61
CA MET A 155 -16.56 37.02 -35.96
C MET A 155 -16.05 37.54 -37.32
N ASN A 156 -16.83 37.29 -38.37
CA ASN A 156 -16.57 37.74 -39.74
C ASN A 156 -16.74 39.28 -39.81
N PRO A 157 -15.70 40.08 -40.11
CA PRO A 157 -15.85 41.51 -40.23
C PRO A 157 -16.34 41.86 -41.65
N GLN A 158 -17.55 42.43 -41.69
CA GLN A 158 -18.04 43.44 -42.63
C GLN A 158 -17.24 43.64 -43.93
N ALA A 159 -17.80 43.18 -45.06
CA ALA A 159 -17.53 43.74 -46.38
C ALA A 159 -18.79 44.49 -46.86
N GLY A 160 -18.87 45.77 -46.51
CA GLY A 160 -19.82 46.71 -47.08
C GLY A 160 -19.08 47.61 -48.07
N GLU A 161 -19.09 47.24 -49.35
CA GLU A 161 -18.57 48.08 -50.42
C GLU A 161 -19.72 48.78 -51.12
N ARG A 162 -19.68 50.11 -51.02
CA ARG A 162 -20.70 51.05 -51.49
C ARG A 162 -20.53 51.32 -52.99
N ARG A 163 -21.66 51.61 -53.63
CA ARG A 163 -21.78 52.19 -54.97
C ARG A 163 -21.22 53.62 -55.03
N ASP A 164 -21.04 54.05 -56.28
CA ASP A 164 -21.01 55.42 -56.81
C ASP A 164 -19.63 56.01 -57.13
N ALA A 165 -19.26 55.91 -58.41
CA ALA A 165 -19.00 57.05 -59.30
C ALA A 165 -19.05 56.60 -60.76
#